data_AF-A0A921VBK2-F1
#
_entry.id   AF-A0A921VBK2-F1
#
_cell.length_a   1.000
_cell.length_b   1.000
_cell.length_c   1.000
_cell.angle_alpha   90.00
_cell.angle_beta   90.00
_cell.angle_gamma   90.00
#
_symmetry.space_group_name_H-M   'P 1'
#
loop_
_entity.id
_entity.type
_entity.pdbx_description
1 polymer ?
#
loop_
_entity_poly.entity_id
_entity_poly.type
_entity_poly.pdbx_seq_one_letter_code
_entity_poly.pdbx_strand_id
1 'polypeptide(L)'
;MWKFLAHAESYAIDLMWDIVARFMPLNLPRAFYDDWVRIAGEEADHFNSWAHRLTELGSFYGDLTGHEGLWDAAYETRDNILARLAVVHLVHEARGLDVFPNAVQRFKKASDEVSLTIIHKNYREETTHVGAGVRWFRYVCERDGEDAIGKFHEIVPQYYKGTLKPPFNTEARDKAGMLEEWYLPLSIDNATMKGAETTKAVSVDEAAAAISNMKLESSRS
;
A
#
# COMPACT_ATOMS: atom_id res chain seq x y z
N MET A 1 7.80 6.51 17.70
CA MET A 1 6.77 6.94 16.72
C MET A 1 7.37 7.99 15.80
N TRP A 2 7.73 9.18 16.30
CA TRP A 2 8.39 10.24 15.53
C TRP A 2 9.59 9.79 14.68
N LYS A 3 10.49 8.99 15.27
CA LYS A 3 11.67 8.46 14.56
C LYS A 3 11.31 7.63 13.32
N PHE A 4 10.22 6.85 13.39
CA PHE A 4 9.75 6.06 12.24
C PHE A 4 9.10 6.93 11.17
N LEU A 5 8.39 8.00 11.58
CA LEU A 5 7.78 8.95 10.65
C LEU A 5 8.86 9.69 9.87
N ALA A 6 9.84 10.31 10.55
CA ALA A 6 10.96 10.97 9.87
C ALA A 6 11.72 10.02 8.91
N HIS A 7 11.91 8.77 9.29
CA HIS A 7 12.56 7.80 8.41
C HIS A 7 11.72 7.43 7.19
N ALA A 8 10.40 7.27 7.36
CA ALA A 8 9.48 7.02 6.25
C ALA A 8 9.49 8.19 5.26
N GLU A 9 9.35 9.43 5.71
CA GLU A 9 9.34 10.60 4.82
C GLU A 9 10.68 10.74 4.09
N SER A 10 11.81 10.48 4.78
CA SER A 10 13.14 10.50 4.16
C SER A 10 13.24 9.52 2.99
N TYR A 11 12.68 8.32 3.12
CA TYR A 11 12.64 7.37 2.01
C TYR A 11 11.67 7.81 0.92
N ALA A 12 10.52 8.39 1.29
CA ALA A 12 9.54 8.88 0.33
C ALA A 12 10.14 9.92 -0.62
N ILE A 13 11.00 10.82 -0.12
CA ILE A 13 11.79 11.76 -0.94
C ILE A 13 12.60 11.00 -2.01
N ASP A 14 13.40 10.01 -1.58
CA ASP A 14 14.25 9.24 -2.48
C ASP A 14 13.43 8.44 -3.50
N LEU A 15 12.30 7.87 -3.09
CA LEU A 15 11.41 7.08 -3.96
C LEU A 15 10.74 7.95 -5.03
N MET A 16 10.37 9.19 -4.70
CA MET A 16 9.76 10.13 -5.65
C MET A 16 10.79 10.61 -6.67
N TRP A 17 12.05 10.84 -6.27
CA TRP A 17 13.12 11.13 -7.22
C TRP A 17 13.50 9.91 -8.06
N ASP A 18 13.49 8.72 -7.45
CA ASP A 18 13.81 7.47 -8.14
C ASP A 18 12.80 7.19 -9.26
N ILE A 19 11.49 7.32 -9.02
CA ILE A 19 10.50 7.08 -10.07
C ILE A 19 10.64 8.08 -11.24
N VAL A 20 11.00 9.34 -10.96
CA VAL A 20 11.26 10.37 -11.98
C VAL A 20 12.47 9.98 -12.85
N ALA A 21 13.60 9.68 -12.22
CA ALA A 21 14.85 9.42 -12.93
C ALA A 21 14.82 8.06 -13.65
N ARG A 22 14.34 7.02 -12.96
CA ARG A 22 14.40 5.63 -13.41
C ARG A 22 13.51 5.36 -14.61
N PHE A 23 12.30 5.92 -14.61
CA PHE A 23 11.31 5.66 -15.65
C PHE A 23 11.23 6.79 -16.68
N MET A 24 12.21 7.70 -16.70
CA MET A 24 12.38 8.70 -17.76
C MET A 24 12.36 8.09 -19.17
N PRO A 25 13.04 6.94 -19.45
CA PRO A 25 13.03 6.33 -20.78
C PRO A 25 11.65 5.89 -21.29
N LEU A 26 10.64 5.75 -20.42
CA LEU A 26 9.27 5.41 -20.81
C LEU A 26 8.52 6.59 -21.46
N ASN A 27 9.10 7.79 -21.45
CA ASN A 27 8.54 9.00 -22.08
C ASN A 27 7.07 9.24 -21.70
N LEU A 28 6.78 9.18 -20.41
CA LEU A 28 5.44 9.45 -19.86
C LEU A 28 5.09 10.94 -20.03
N PRO A 29 3.81 11.33 -19.91
CA PRO A 29 3.42 12.74 -20.00
C PRO A 29 4.16 13.59 -18.98
N ARG A 30 4.48 14.86 -19.32
CA ARG A 30 5.13 15.80 -18.39
C ARG A 30 4.45 15.85 -17.01
N ALA A 31 3.13 15.83 -16.98
CA ALA A 31 2.35 15.83 -15.75
C ALA A 31 2.71 14.69 -14.78
N PHE A 32 3.18 13.54 -15.29
CA PHE A 32 3.66 12.42 -14.46
C PHE A 32 4.86 12.87 -13.63
N TYR A 33 5.84 13.49 -14.27
CA TYR A 33 7.05 13.95 -13.60
C TYR A 33 6.76 15.15 -12.69
N ASP A 34 5.89 16.07 -13.13
CA ASP A 34 5.51 17.24 -12.33
C ASP A 34 4.85 16.82 -10.99
N ASP A 35 4.03 15.76 -11.00
CA ASP A 35 3.44 15.22 -9.78
C ASP A 35 4.50 14.68 -8.80
N TRP A 36 5.42 13.83 -9.27
CA TRP A 36 6.42 13.24 -8.38
C TRP A 36 7.44 14.25 -7.88
N VAL A 37 7.77 15.27 -8.68
CA VAL A 37 8.61 16.39 -8.22
C VAL A 37 7.90 17.21 -7.14
N ARG A 38 6.60 17.48 -7.30
CA ARG A 38 5.80 18.15 -6.27
C ARG A 38 5.75 17.32 -4.99
N ILE A 39 5.43 16.03 -5.11
CA ILE A 39 5.32 15.11 -3.96
C ILE A 39 6.67 15.00 -3.24
N ALA A 40 7.79 14.89 -3.95
CA ALA A 40 9.12 14.91 -3.33
C ALA A 40 9.38 16.16 -2.48
N GLY A 41 8.86 17.32 -2.91
CA GLY A 41 8.93 18.56 -2.13
C GLY A 41 8.04 18.52 -0.88
N GLU A 42 6.83 17.99 -1.00
CA GLU A 42 5.91 17.79 0.13
C GLU A 42 6.51 16.83 1.17
N GLU A 43 7.09 15.71 0.74
CA GLU A 43 7.81 14.76 1.60
C GLU A 43 9.02 15.38 2.29
N ALA A 44 9.75 16.28 1.61
CA ALA A 44 10.85 17.00 2.22
C ALA A 44 10.37 17.92 3.36
N ASP A 45 9.22 18.58 3.19
CA ASP A 45 8.60 19.39 4.24
C ASP A 45 8.10 18.53 5.41
N HIS A 46 7.53 17.35 5.11
CA HIS A 46 7.12 16.38 6.12
C HIS A 46 8.32 15.90 6.94
N PHE A 47 9.38 15.48 6.26
CA PHE A 47 10.64 15.07 6.87
C PHE A 47 11.20 16.15 7.78
N ASN A 48 11.31 17.39 7.27
CA ASN A 48 11.86 18.51 8.02
C ASN A 48 11.05 18.79 9.29
N SER A 49 9.72 18.72 9.20
CA SER A 49 8.83 18.92 10.35
C SER A 49 9.07 17.86 11.43
N TRP A 50 9.18 16.58 11.05
CA TRP A 50 9.45 15.50 12.00
C TRP A 50 10.88 15.50 12.55
N ALA A 51 11.87 15.80 11.71
CA ALA A 51 13.27 15.91 12.11
C ALA A 51 13.44 17.05 13.13
N HIS A 52 12.83 18.21 12.88
CA HIS A 52 12.80 19.31 13.84
C HIS A 52 12.13 18.89 15.15
N ARG A 53 10.97 18.22 15.06
CA ARG A 53 10.25 17.73 16.24
C ARG A 53 11.09 16.75 17.07
N LEU A 54 11.89 15.89 16.43
CA LEU A 54 12.82 15.00 17.14
C LEU A 54 13.88 15.78 17.91
N THR A 55 14.42 16.86 17.33
CA THR A 55 15.40 17.74 18.00
C THR A 55 14.80 18.42 19.22
N GLU A 56 13.57 18.93 19.14
CA GLU A 56 12.87 19.50 20.30
C GLU A 56 12.68 18.48 21.44
N LEU A 57 12.56 17.20 21.09
CA LEU A 57 12.42 16.09 22.04
C LEU A 57 13.78 15.51 22.50
N GLY A 58 14.90 16.16 22.17
CA GLY A 58 16.24 15.77 22.60
C GLY A 58 16.85 14.58 21.84
N SER A 59 16.41 14.34 20.61
CA SER A 59 16.94 13.29 19.73
C SER A 59 17.21 13.84 18.32
N PHE A 60 17.61 12.99 17.36
CA PHE A 60 17.87 13.40 15.98
C PHE A 60 17.61 12.24 15.01
N TYR A 61 17.46 12.56 13.73
CA TYR A 61 17.32 11.55 12.68
C TYR A 61 18.62 10.75 12.51
N GLY A 62 18.53 9.42 12.46
CA GLY A 62 19.70 8.52 12.42
C GLY A 62 20.19 8.00 13.78
N ASP A 63 19.58 8.45 14.89
CA ASP A 63 19.90 8.02 16.27
C ASP A 63 19.43 6.57 16.59
N LEU A 64 18.75 5.89 15.68
CA LEU A 64 18.39 4.46 15.79
C LEU A 64 18.46 3.79 14.41
N THR A 65 18.66 2.47 14.40
CA THR A 65 18.64 1.63 13.19
C THR A 65 17.26 1.65 12.55
N GLY A 66 17.20 2.06 11.29
CA GLY A 66 16.02 1.97 10.44
C GLY A 66 15.73 0.55 9.94
N HIS A 67 14.56 0.35 9.34
CA HIS A 67 14.23 -0.87 8.60
C HIS A 67 14.28 -0.56 7.09
N GLU A 68 14.88 -1.45 6.31
CA GLU A 68 15.12 -1.25 4.86
C GLU A 68 13.96 -1.70 3.96
N GLY A 69 12.78 -2.02 4.52
CA GLY A 69 11.69 -2.66 3.77
C GLY A 69 11.14 -1.84 2.59
N LEU A 70 11.20 -0.50 2.67
CA LEU A 70 10.85 0.39 1.55
C LEU A 70 11.88 0.32 0.42
N TRP A 71 13.17 0.19 0.78
CA TRP A 71 14.24 0.07 -0.20
C TRP A 71 14.21 -1.28 -0.93
N ASP A 72 13.88 -2.36 -0.20
CA ASP A 72 13.64 -3.66 -0.81
C ASP A 72 12.50 -3.58 -1.84
N ALA A 73 11.37 -2.96 -1.49
CA ALA A 73 10.26 -2.77 -2.43
C ALA A 73 10.67 -1.94 -3.66
N ALA A 74 11.46 -0.89 -3.47
CA ALA A 74 11.99 -0.08 -4.56
C ALA A 74 12.90 -0.91 -5.48
N TYR A 75 13.80 -1.69 -4.89
CA TYR A 75 14.74 -2.52 -5.62
C TYR A 75 14.03 -3.61 -6.41
N GLU A 76 13.10 -4.35 -5.81
CA GLU A 76 12.37 -5.44 -6.49
C GLU A 76 11.50 -4.93 -7.64
N THR A 77 11.04 -3.69 -7.58
CA THR A 77 10.17 -3.08 -8.60
C THR A 77 10.91 -2.21 -9.62
N ARG A 78 12.25 -2.13 -9.53
CA ARG A 78 13.07 -1.17 -10.30
C ARG A 78 12.94 -1.28 -11.82
N ASP A 79 12.59 -2.46 -12.33
CA ASP A 79 12.53 -2.71 -13.78
C ASP A 79 11.08 -2.65 -14.32
N ASN A 80 10.09 -2.34 -13.49
CA ASN A 80 8.67 -2.35 -13.87
C ASN A 80 7.89 -1.19 -13.22
N ILE A 81 7.42 -0.26 -14.06
CA ILE A 81 6.70 0.93 -13.60
C ILE A 81 5.37 0.61 -12.91
N LEU A 82 4.62 -0.38 -13.41
CA LEU A 82 3.37 -0.79 -12.77
C LEU A 82 3.64 -1.44 -11.41
N ALA A 83 4.70 -2.26 -11.32
CA ALA A 83 5.12 -2.81 -10.03
C ALA A 83 5.53 -1.71 -9.04
N ARG A 84 6.27 -0.69 -9.51
CA ARG A 84 6.66 0.46 -8.69
C ARG A 84 5.43 1.24 -8.20
N LEU A 85 4.53 1.59 -9.10
CA LEU A 85 3.30 2.32 -8.77
C LEU A 85 2.41 1.52 -7.81
N ALA A 86 2.25 0.21 -8.02
CA ALA A 86 1.44 -0.65 -7.16
C ALA A 86 2.02 -0.78 -5.75
N VAL A 87 3.30 -1.15 -5.63
CA VAL A 87 3.85 -1.48 -4.31
C VAL A 87 4.20 -0.22 -3.52
N VAL A 88 4.89 0.73 -4.14
CA VAL A 88 5.31 1.95 -3.44
C VAL A 88 4.14 2.93 -3.35
N HIS A 89 3.65 3.40 -4.49
CA HIS A 89 2.73 4.55 -4.52
C HIS A 89 1.26 4.24 -4.23
N LEU A 90 0.89 2.95 -4.14
CA LEU A 90 -0.45 2.53 -3.74
C LEU A 90 -0.43 1.75 -2.42
N VAL A 91 0.36 0.69 -2.31
CA VAL A 91 0.37 -0.13 -1.08
C VAL A 91 1.05 0.59 0.09
N HIS A 92 2.27 1.11 -0.07
CA HIS A 92 2.99 1.78 1.02
C HIS A 92 2.40 3.15 1.36
N GLU A 93 2.09 3.99 0.37
CA GLU A 93 1.44 5.29 0.59
C GLU A 93 0.06 5.13 1.27
N ALA A 94 -0.80 4.23 0.78
CA ALA A 94 -2.11 4.04 1.42
C ALA A 94 -1.99 3.44 2.82
N ARG A 95 -0.85 2.81 3.16
CA ARG A 95 -0.57 2.39 4.54
C ARG A 95 -0.33 3.59 5.45
N GLY A 96 0.23 4.69 4.95
CA GLY A 96 0.33 5.96 5.68
C GLY A 96 -1.06 6.46 6.14
N LEU A 97 -2.04 6.43 5.24
CA LEU A 97 -3.44 6.78 5.54
C LEU A 97 -4.06 5.90 6.64
N ASP A 98 -3.74 4.60 6.66
CA ASP A 98 -4.27 3.65 7.65
C ASP A 98 -3.66 3.83 9.04
N VAL A 99 -2.41 4.28 9.11
CA VAL A 99 -1.68 4.47 10.39
C VAL A 99 -2.10 5.79 11.06
N PHE A 100 -2.56 6.77 10.28
CA PHE A 100 -2.94 8.09 10.75
C PHE A 100 -3.89 8.10 11.97
N PRO A 101 -5.04 7.38 11.98
CA PRO A 101 -5.95 7.41 13.13
C PRO A 101 -5.30 6.95 14.44
N ASN A 102 -4.45 5.92 14.38
CA ASN A 102 -3.75 5.42 15.56
C ASN A 102 -2.68 6.41 16.05
N ALA A 103 -1.92 7.00 15.13
CA ALA A 103 -0.91 8.00 15.46
C ALA A 103 -1.54 9.24 16.13
N VAL A 104 -2.67 9.73 15.61
CA VAL A 104 -3.45 10.82 16.24
C VAL A 104 -3.89 10.46 17.66
N GLN A 105 -4.45 9.26 17.87
CA GLN A 105 -4.85 8.83 19.22
C GLN A 105 -3.67 8.82 20.20
N ARG A 106 -2.50 8.38 19.75
CA ARG A 106 -1.28 8.34 20.57
C ARG A 106 -0.78 9.74 20.92
N PHE A 107 -0.76 10.68 19.97
CA PHE A 107 -0.35 12.06 20.26
C PHE A 107 -1.35 12.78 21.17
N LYS A 108 -2.67 12.58 20.98
CA LYS A 108 -3.69 13.10 21.90
C LYS A 108 -3.49 12.59 23.33
N LYS A 109 -3.24 11.29 23.49
CA LYS A 109 -2.96 10.70 24.81
C LYS A 109 -1.69 11.28 25.45
N ALA A 110 -0.71 11.65 24.64
CA ALA A 110 0.53 12.29 25.10
C ALA A 110 0.39 13.81 25.31
N SER A 111 -0.77 14.42 25.02
CA SER A 111 -0.96 15.88 25.00
C SER A 111 0.08 16.62 24.15
N ASP A 112 0.48 16.00 23.03
CA ASP A 112 1.49 16.54 22.12
C ASP A 112 0.85 17.31 20.95
N GLU A 113 0.44 18.54 21.23
CA GLU A 113 -0.26 19.42 20.29
C GLU A 113 0.59 19.79 19.06
N VAL A 114 1.91 19.87 19.21
CA VAL A 114 2.84 20.17 18.10
C VAL A 114 2.82 19.01 17.11
N SER A 115 3.00 17.78 17.59
CA SER A 115 2.96 16.59 16.72
C SER A 115 1.58 16.34 16.12
N LEU A 116 0.51 16.70 16.81
CA LEU A 116 -0.85 16.68 16.25
C LEU A 116 -0.97 17.64 15.07
N THR A 117 -0.43 18.85 15.19
CA THR A 117 -0.44 19.85 14.12
C THR A 117 0.31 19.34 12.88
N ILE A 118 1.50 18.75 13.09
CA ILE A 118 2.32 18.19 12.00
C ILE A 118 1.56 17.06 11.30
N ILE A 119 1.10 16.03 12.03
CA ILE A 119 0.47 14.87 11.40
C ILE A 119 -0.83 15.22 10.67
N HIS A 120 -1.59 16.20 11.16
CA HIS A 120 -2.80 16.66 10.48
C HIS A 120 -2.50 17.43 9.19
N LYS A 121 -1.34 18.12 9.10
CA LYS A 121 -0.86 18.71 7.83
C LYS A 121 -0.50 17.59 6.86
N ASN A 122 0.42 16.70 7.25
CA ASN A 122 0.91 15.62 6.37
C ASN A 122 -0.24 14.79 5.80
N TYR A 123 -1.21 14.40 6.64
CA TYR A 123 -2.35 13.59 6.23
C TYR A 123 -3.21 14.21 5.10
N ARG A 124 -3.28 15.55 5.03
CA ARG A 124 -4.01 16.24 3.94
C ARG A 124 -3.28 16.09 2.61
N GLU A 125 -1.96 16.10 2.65
CA GLU A 125 -1.09 15.96 1.47
C GLU A 125 -1.03 14.49 1.04
N GLU A 126 -0.94 13.55 1.99
CA GLU A 126 -0.89 12.09 1.77
C GLU A 126 -2.06 11.57 0.90
N THR A 127 -3.26 12.10 1.12
CA THR A 127 -4.45 11.69 0.33
C THR A 127 -4.24 12.02 -1.17
N THR A 128 -3.55 13.11 -1.47
CA THR A 128 -3.23 13.51 -2.85
C THR A 128 -2.10 12.69 -3.45
N HIS A 129 -1.20 12.16 -2.63
CA HIS A 129 -0.10 11.29 -3.06
C HIS A 129 -0.62 9.94 -3.54
N VAL A 130 -1.46 9.29 -2.73
CA VAL A 130 -2.16 8.06 -3.12
C VAL A 130 -3.01 8.31 -4.37
N GLY A 131 -3.68 9.46 -4.46
CA GLY A 131 -4.46 9.82 -5.65
C GLY A 131 -3.62 9.99 -6.91
N ALA A 132 -2.36 10.46 -6.79
CA ALA A 132 -1.42 10.44 -7.90
C ALA A 132 -1.02 9.02 -8.30
N GLY A 133 -0.76 8.15 -7.32
CA GLY A 133 -0.53 6.72 -7.54
C GLY A 133 -1.66 6.06 -8.34
N VAL A 134 -2.91 6.26 -7.92
CA VAL A 134 -4.10 5.68 -8.58
C VAL A 134 -4.21 6.17 -10.02
N ARG A 135 -4.09 7.49 -10.23
CA ARG A 135 -4.18 8.10 -11.56
C ARG A 135 -3.12 7.57 -12.51
N TRP A 136 -1.86 7.52 -12.07
CA TRP A 136 -0.75 7.10 -12.94
C TRP A 136 -0.73 5.59 -13.16
N PHE A 137 -1.13 4.78 -12.17
CA PHE A 137 -1.32 3.35 -12.37
C PHE A 137 -2.38 3.07 -13.44
N ARG A 138 -3.56 3.71 -13.31
CA ARG A 138 -4.64 3.61 -14.31
C ARG A 138 -4.19 4.07 -15.69
N TYR A 139 -3.48 5.20 -15.77
CA TYR A 139 -2.97 5.73 -17.04
C TYR A 139 -2.04 4.74 -17.75
N VAL A 140 -1.10 4.13 -17.02
CA VAL A 140 -0.16 3.16 -17.60
C VAL A 140 -0.90 1.88 -18.03
N CYS A 141 -1.84 1.38 -17.22
CA CYS A 141 -2.68 0.26 -17.60
C CYS A 141 -3.50 0.55 -18.87
N GLU A 142 -4.15 1.71 -18.96
CA GLU A 142 -4.93 2.10 -20.13
C GLU A 142 -4.06 2.19 -21.39
N ARG A 143 -2.88 2.81 -21.28
CA ARG A 143 -1.89 2.90 -22.37
C ARG A 143 -1.49 1.51 -22.88
N ASP A 144 -1.36 0.54 -21.96
CA ASP A 144 -0.89 -0.81 -22.26
C ASP A 144 -2.05 -1.78 -22.56
N GLY A 145 -3.31 -1.33 -22.53
CA GLY A 145 -4.51 -2.13 -22.83
C GLY A 145 -4.92 -3.09 -21.72
N GLU A 146 -4.56 -2.79 -20.48
CA GLU A 146 -4.75 -3.64 -19.29
C GLU A 146 -5.86 -3.10 -18.37
N ASP A 147 -6.58 -4.00 -17.69
CA ASP A 147 -7.50 -3.60 -16.61
C ASP A 147 -6.72 -3.23 -15.35
N ALA A 148 -6.91 -2.02 -14.84
CA ALA A 148 -6.13 -1.52 -13.70
C ALA A 148 -6.36 -2.32 -12.42
N ILE A 149 -7.61 -2.70 -12.11
CA ILE A 149 -7.90 -3.45 -10.88
C ILE A 149 -7.31 -4.85 -10.96
N GLY A 150 -7.58 -5.57 -12.05
CA GLY A 150 -7.02 -6.89 -12.30
C GLY A 150 -5.50 -6.89 -12.32
N LYS A 151 -4.87 -5.91 -12.98
CA LYS A 151 -3.41 -5.78 -13.01
C LYS A 151 -2.83 -5.48 -11.63
N PHE A 152 -3.50 -4.67 -10.81
CA PHE A 152 -3.09 -4.43 -9.43
C PHE A 152 -3.16 -5.72 -8.60
N HIS A 153 -4.25 -6.48 -8.71
CA HIS A 153 -4.39 -7.78 -8.03
C HIS A 153 -3.37 -8.82 -8.50
N GLU A 154 -2.96 -8.77 -9.77
CA GLU A 154 -1.90 -9.60 -10.32
C GLU A 154 -0.53 -9.24 -9.75
N ILE A 155 -0.19 -7.95 -9.71
CA ILE A 155 1.14 -7.44 -9.37
C ILE A 155 1.43 -7.50 -7.88
N VAL A 156 0.48 -7.07 -7.03
CA VAL A 156 0.75 -6.89 -5.60
C VAL A 156 1.25 -8.19 -4.94
N PRO A 157 0.63 -9.37 -5.14
CA PRO A 157 1.13 -10.62 -4.55
C PRO A 157 2.52 -11.05 -5.04
N GLN A 158 2.98 -10.57 -6.20
CA GLN A 158 4.28 -10.92 -6.76
C GLN A 158 5.42 -10.12 -6.12
N TYR A 159 5.19 -8.84 -5.86
CA TYR A 159 6.24 -7.90 -5.44
C TYR A 159 6.13 -7.49 -3.96
N TYR A 160 4.93 -7.50 -3.38
CA TYR A 160 4.73 -7.14 -1.97
C TYR A 160 4.86 -8.38 -1.09
N LYS A 161 5.91 -8.41 -0.25
CA LYS A 161 6.27 -9.56 0.61
C LYS A 161 5.38 -9.69 1.86
N GLY A 162 4.20 -9.08 1.90
CA GLY A 162 3.28 -9.08 3.05
C GLY A 162 1.81 -9.20 2.65
N THR A 163 0.91 -9.17 3.64
CA THR A 163 -0.54 -9.11 3.42
C THR A 163 -1.02 -7.67 3.65
N LEU A 164 -2.00 -7.19 2.88
CA LEU A 164 -2.69 -5.94 3.21
C LEU A 164 -3.57 -6.19 4.43
N LYS A 165 -3.34 -5.46 5.54
CA LYS A 165 -4.04 -5.75 6.80
C LYS A 165 -4.86 -4.57 7.29
N PRO A 166 -6.11 -4.82 7.74
CA PRO A 166 -6.90 -3.80 8.41
C PRO A 166 -6.25 -3.35 9.74
N PRO A 167 -6.68 -2.21 10.32
CA PRO A 167 -7.77 -1.34 9.84
C PRO A 167 -7.35 -0.56 8.58
N PHE A 168 -8.25 -0.49 7.60
CA PHE A 168 -8.10 0.39 6.43
C PHE A 168 -8.80 1.71 6.71
N ASN A 169 -8.19 2.82 6.32
CA ASN A 169 -8.84 4.12 6.34
C ASN A 169 -9.66 4.31 5.06
N THR A 170 -10.81 3.63 4.97
CA THR A 170 -11.68 3.63 3.78
C THR A 170 -12.03 5.04 3.34
N GLU A 171 -12.41 5.94 4.25
CA GLU A 171 -12.76 7.33 3.89
C GLU A 171 -11.59 8.06 3.19
N ALA A 172 -10.36 7.88 3.66
CA ALA A 172 -9.19 8.51 3.06
C ALA A 172 -8.83 7.89 1.71
N ARG A 173 -8.87 6.56 1.63
CA ARG A 173 -8.59 5.81 0.40
C ARG A 173 -9.62 6.13 -0.69
N ASP A 174 -10.90 6.27 -0.32
CA ASP A 174 -11.97 6.69 -1.22
C ASP A 174 -11.74 8.10 -1.77
N LYS A 175 -11.33 9.06 -0.93
CA LYS A 175 -10.95 10.42 -1.36
C LYS A 175 -9.75 10.42 -2.33
N ALA A 176 -8.84 9.47 -2.17
CA ALA A 176 -7.73 9.25 -3.09
C ALA A 176 -8.14 8.48 -4.36
N GLY A 177 -9.38 7.99 -4.45
CA GLY A 177 -9.88 7.18 -5.57
C GLY A 177 -9.44 5.71 -5.53
N MET A 178 -8.84 5.25 -4.42
CA MET A 178 -8.48 3.86 -4.17
C MET A 178 -9.60 3.16 -3.42
N LEU A 179 -10.67 2.82 -4.13
CA LEU A 179 -11.85 2.14 -3.55
C LEU A 179 -11.54 0.75 -3.00
N GLU A 180 -12.47 0.19 -2.23
CA GLU A 180 -12.35 -1.13 -1.59
C GLU A 180 -12.00 -2.28 -2.55
N GLU A 181 -12.44 -2.20 -3.80
CA GLU A 181 -12.13 -3.18 -4.87
C GLU A 181 -10.61 -3.33 -5.12
N TRP A 182 -9.81 -2.30 -4.84
CA TRP A 182 -8.36 -2.37 -4.98
C TRP A 182 -7.74 -3.31 -3.94
N TYR A 183 -8.14 -3.20 -2.68
CA TYR A 183 -7.36 -3.75 -1.57
C TYR A 183 -8.08 -4.82 -0.73
N LEU A 184 -9.41 -4.83 -0.66
CA LEU A 184 -10.11 -5.86 0.12
C LEU A 184 -9.86 -7.28 -0.40
N PRO A 185 -9.85 -7.55 -1.73
CA PRO A 185 -9.54 -8.89 -2.24
C PRO A 185 -8.13 -9.38 -1.86
N LEU A 186 -7.20 -8.45 -1.68
CA LEU A 186 -5.80 -8.71 -1.30
C LEU A 186 -5.59 -8.73 0.22
N SER A 187 -6.64 -8.48 1.01
CA SER A 187 -6.55 -8.36 2.48
C SER A 187 -6.73 -9.68 3.24
N ILE A 188 -7.13 -10.73 2.53
CA ILE A 188 -7.34 -12.06 3.08
C ILE A 188 -6.07 -12.88 2.85
N ASP A 189 -5.57 -13.55 3.89
CA ASP A 189 -4.47 -14.50 3.70
C ASP A 189 -4.87 -15.55 2.65
N ASN A 190 -4.10 -15.69 1.57
CA ASN A 190 -4.30 -16.73 0.55
C ASN A 190 -4.28 -18.16 1.14
N ALA A 191 -3.86 -18.33 2.40
CA ALA A 191 -3.94 -19.57 3.15
C ALA A 191 -5.40 -19.97 3.48
N THR A 192 -6.29 -19.02 3.77
CA THR A 192 -7.69 -19.32 4.11
C THR A 192 -8.53 -19.66 2.87
N MET A 193 -8.24 -19.07 1.70
CA MET A 193 -8.94 -19.41 0.45
C MET A 193 -8.51 -20.77 -0.11
N LYS A 194 -7.21 -21.10 -0.11
CA LYS A 194 -6.78 -22.46 -0.48
C LYS A 194 -7.34 -23.52 0.48
N GLY A 195 -7.40 -23.24 1.77
CA GLY A 195 -8.04 -24.13 2.75
C GLY A 195 -9.56 -24.30 2.50
N ALA A 196 -10.26 -23.20 2.19
CA ALA A 196 -11.70 -23.17 1.95
C ALA A 196 -12.11 -23.82 0.62
N GLU A 197 -11.37 -23.59 -0.48
CA GLU A 197 -11.63 -24.26 -1.76
C GLU A 197 -11.33 -25.76 -1.69
N THR A 198 -10.27 -26.15 -0.98
CA THR A 198 -9.95 -27.58 -0.80
C THR A 198 -10.99 -28.28 0.08
N THR A 199 -11.47 -27.65 1.16
CA THR A 199 -12.56 -28.22 1.99
C THR A 199 -13.89 -28.28 1.25
N LYS A 200 -14.21 -27.27 0.43
CA LYS A 200 -15.43 -27.29 -0.41
C LYS A 200 -15.37 -28.39 -1.46
N ALA A 201 -14.23 -28.56 -2.15
CA ALA A 201 -14.03 -29.62 -3.13
C ALA A 201 -14.13 -31.02 -2.50
N VAL A 202 -13.50 -31.26 -1.34
CA VAL A 202 -13.60 -32.52 -0.60
C VAL A 202 -15.05 -32.83 -0.19
N SER A 203 -15.80 -31.83 0.27
CA SER A 203 -17.20 -32.03 0.70
C SER A 203 -18.17 -32.41 -0.43
N VAL A 204 -17.88 -31.97 -1.66
CA VAL A 204 -18.70 -32.28 -2.84
C VAL A 204 -18.41 -33.69 -3.34
N ASP A 205 -17.15 -34.12 -3.32
CA ASP A 205 -16.74 -35.47 -3.70
C ASP A 205 -17.21 -36.53 -2.69
N GLU A 206 -17.19 -36.22 -1.38
CA GLU A 206 -17.73 -37.11 -0.33
C GLU A 206 -19.27 -37.25 -0.43
N ALA A 207 -19.98 -36.15 -0.74
CA ALA A 207 -21.43 -36.19 -0.97
C ALA A 207 -21.79 -36.97 -2.24
N ALA A 208 -21.01 -36.83 -3.32
CA ALA A 208 -21.20 -37.59 -4.56
C ALA A 208 -20.94 -39.09 -4.37
N ALA A 209 -19.91 -39.46 -3.59
CA ALA A 209 -19.60 -40.85 -3.25
C ALA A 209 -20.69 -41.51 -2.39
N ALA A 210 -21.25 -40.78 -1.41
CA ALA A 210 -22.34 -41.27 -0.57
C ALA A 210 -23.63 -41.54 -1.36
N ILE A 211 -23.98 -40.66 -2.30
CA ILE A 211 -25.17 -40.83 -3.16
C ILE A 211 -25.01 -42.01 -4.14
N SER A 212 -23.79 -42.26 -4.64
CA SER A 212 -23.51 -43.39 -5.52
C SER A 212 -23.61 -44.74 -4.79
N ASN A 213 -23.18 -44.83 -3.53
CA ASN A 213 -23.28 -46.07 -2.74
C ASN A 213 -24.71 -46.38 -2.29
N MET A 214 -25.54 -45.37 -1.99
CA MET A 214 -26.96 -45.59 -1.64
C MET A 214 -27.79 -46.13 -2.82
N LYS A 215 -27.43 -45.81 -4.07
CA LYS A 215 -28.12 -46.35 -5.27
C LYS A 215 -27.76 -47.81 -5.58
N LEU A 216 -26.64 -48.32 -5.08
CA LEU A 216 -26.22 -49.72 -5.29
C LEU A 216 -26.86 -50.68 -4.28
N GLU A 217 -27.23 -50.20 -3.08
CA GLU A 217 -27.90 -51.00 -2.07
C GLU A 217 -29.41 -51.12 -2.29
N SER A 218 -30.05 -50.11 -2.90
CA SER A 218 -31.50 -50.15 -3.17
C SER A 218 -31.90 -50.99 -4.39
N SER A 219 -30.94 -51.55 -5.14
CA SER A 219 -31.18 -52.39 -6.32
C SER A 219 -30.93 -53.88 -6.05
N ARG A 220 -30.73 -54.28 -4.79
CA ARG A 220 -30.47 -55.68 -4.38
C ARG A 220 -31.54 -56.28 -3.45
N SER A 221 -32.73 -55.69 -3.34
CA SER A 221 -33.89 -56.30 -2.68
C SER A 221 -35.02 -56.57 -3.66
#